data_AF-A0A0D7EPN9-F1
#
_entry.id   AF-A0A0D7EPN9-F1
#
_cell.length_a   1.000
_cell.length_b   1.000
_cell.length_c   1.000
_cell.angle_alpha   90.00
_cell.angle_beta   90.00
_cell.angle_gamma   90.00
#
_symmetry.space_group_name_H-M   'P 1'
#
loop_
_entity.id
_entity.type
_entity.pdbx_description
1 polymer ?
#
loop_
_entity_poly.entity_id
_entity_poly.type
_entity_poly.pdbx_seq_one_letter_code
_entity_poly.pdbx_strand_id
1 'polypeptide(L)'
;MSAVVDYTVFDKFLRVDSWQSSHPLDDKRFFLCLQKVVEDPAFSAEAMGNYMRSAKGVDSYEHYLAQRIRDLVGKAWAVREYLQAVNETSAYEDPDVQV
;
A
#
# COMPACT_ATOMS: atom_id res chain seq x y z
N MET A 1 -20.91 -9.92 -6.28
CA MET A 1 -20.45 -9.04 -5.19
C MET A 1 -19.01 -8.69 -5.49
N SER A 2 -18.68 -7.42 -5.75
CA SER A 2 -17.28 -7.01 -5.86
C SER A 2 -16.64 -7.14 -4.48
N ALA A 3 -15.49 -7.83 -4.39
CA ALA A 3 -14.72 -7.87 -3.16
C ALA A 3 -14.29 -6.44 -2.81
N VAL A 4 -14.55 -6.01 -1.58
CA VAL A 4 -14.10 -4.71 -1.06
C VAL A 4 -12.87 -4.99 -0.21
N VAL A 5 -11.77 -4.30 -0.51
CA VAL A 5 -10.53 -4.41 0.26
C VAL A 5 -10.69 -3.75 1.62
N ASP A 6 -10.30 -4.45 2.68
CA ASP A 6 -10.36 -3.95 4.05
C ASP A 6 -9.13 -3.10 4.40
N TYR A 7 -9.27 -1.78 4.31
CA TYR A 7 -8.22 -0.84 4.68
C TYR A 7 -8.08 -0.59 6.19
N THR A 8 -8.92 -1.19 7.04
CA THR A 8 -8.80 -1.05 8.51
C THR A 8 -7.51 -1.67 9.06
N VAL A 9 -6.81 -2.48 8.27
CA VAL A 9 -5.46 -2.98 8.58
C VAL A 9 -4.45 -1.86 8.86
N PHE A 10 -4.69 -0.63 8.37
CA PHE A 10 -3.85 0.53 8.61
C PHE A 10 -4.15 1.28 9.91
N ASP A 11 -5.24 0.98 10.63
CA ASP A 11 -5.63 1.70 11.85
C ASP A 11 -4.54 1.71 12.91
N LYS A 12 -3.90 0.56 13.15
CA LYS A 12 -2.82 0.44 14.16
C LYS A 12 -1.60 1.26 13.76
N PHE A 13 -1.28 1.31 12.48
CA PHE A 13 -0.18 2.12 11.96
C PHE A 13 -0.48 3.61 12.12
N LEU A 14 -1.69 4.03 11.72
CA LEU A 14 -2.12 5.41 11.81
C LEU A 14 -2.21 5.92 13.25
N ARG A 15 -2.49 5.08 14.24
CA ARG A 15 -2.51 5.48 15.67
C ARG A 15 -1.14 5.81 16.26
N VAL A 16 -0.03 5.48 15.58
CA VAL A 16 1.32 5.77 16.08
C VAL A 16 1.69 7.21 15.77
N ASP A 17 1.90 8.07 16.77
CA ASP A 17 2.16 9.51 16.58
C ASP A 17 3.37 9.87 15.70
N SER A 18 4.29 8.93 15.43
CA SER A 18 5.47 9.17 14.60
C SER A 18 5.31 8.76 13.13
N TRP A 19 4.18 8.19 12.72
CA TRP A 19 3.99 7.58 11.39
C TRP A 19 4.34 8.51 10.21
N GLN A 20 4.23 9.81 10.43
CA GLN A 20 4.56 10.87 9.49
C GLN A 20 6.03 11.21 9.34
N SER A 21 6.89 10.75 10.25
CA SER A 21 8.31 11.09 10.32
C SER A 21 9.18 10.45 9.23
N SER A 22 8.63 9.51 8.45
CA SER A 22 9.37 8.68 7.50
C SER A 22 10.55 7.93 8.13
N HIS A 23 10.49 7.67 9.44
CA HIS A 23 11.49 6.84 10.11
C HIS A 23 11.43 5.41 9.57
N PRO A 24 12.57 4.71 9.38
CA PRO A 24 12.59 3.35 8.81
C PRO A 24 11.68 2.34 9.51
N LEU A 25 11.50 2.47 10.83
CA LEU A 25 10.58 1.62 11.59
C LEU A 25 9.10 1.89 11.26
N ASP A 26 8.74 3.13 10.93
CA ASP A 26 7.38 3.49 10.56
C ASP A 26 7.08 3.04 9.13
N ASP A 27 8.05 3.17 8.22
CA ASP A 27 7.97 2.56 6.88
C ASP A 27 7.81 1.03 6.97
N LYS A 28 8.58 0.36 7.83
CA LYS A 28 8.43 -1.09 8.05
C LYS A 28 7.03 -1.45 8.55
N ARG A 29 6.47 -0.67 9.49
CA ARG A 29 5.09 -0.88 9.97
C ARG A 29 4.07 -0.69 8.86
N PHE A 30 4.25 0.32 8.01
CA PHE A 30 3.41 0.52 6.83
C PHE A 30 3.45 -0.70 5.90
N PHE A 31 4.64 -1.20 5.54
CA PHE A 31 4.76 -2.37 4.66
C PHE A 31 4.16 -3.65 5.27
N LEU A 32 4.25 -3.83 6.59
CA LEU A 32 3.59 -4.94 7.31
C LEU A 32 2.05 -4.88 7.27
N CYS A 33 1.48 -3.68 7.12
CA CYS A 33 0.06 -3.49 6.86
C CYS A 33 -0.26 -3.72 5.38
N LEU A 34 0.54 -3.12 4.48
CA LEU A 34 0.35 -3.18 3.04
C LEU A 34 0.35 -4.62 2.49
N GLN A 35 1.24 -5.48 2.97
CA GLN A 35 1.31 -6.90 2.55
C GLN A 35 -0.03 -7.66 2.71
N LYS A 36 -0.93 -7.20 3.58
CA LYS A 36 -2.22 -7.86 3.82
C LYS A 36 -3.27 -7.58 2.75
N VAL A 37 -3.04 -6.55 1.93
CA VAL A 37 -4.05 -6.04 0.99
C VAL A 37 -3.51 -5.84 -0.42
N VAL A 38 -2.19 -5.71 -0.62
CA VAL A 38 -1.59 -5.31 -1.90
C VAL A 38 -1.73 -6.37 -3.01
N GLU A 39 -1.83 -7.64 -2.64
CA GLU A 39 -2.03 -8.75 -3.59
C GLU A 39 -3.51 -8.92 -4.01
N ASP A 40 -4.45 -8.26 -3.31
CA ASP A 40 -5.86 -8.31 -3.70
C ASP A 40 -6.06 -7.64 -5.07
N PRO A 41 -6.68 -8.30 -6.07
CA PRO A 41 -6.93 -7.70 -7.37
C PRO A 41 -7.73 -6.39 -7.31
N ALA A 42 -8.61 -6.25 -6.32
CA ALA A 42 -9.41 -5.05 -6.09
C ALA A 42 -8.67 -3.96 -5.30
N PHE A 43 -7.42 -4.19 -4.89
CA PHE A 43 -6.58 -3.19 -4.24
C PHE A 43 -6.48 -1.92 -5.07
N SER A 44 -6.41 -0.77 -4.42
CA SER A 44 -6.14 0.52 -5.03
C SER A 44 -5.37 1.39 -4.05
N ALA A 45 -4.15 1.77 -4.42
CA ALA A 45 -3.34 2.65 -3.59
C ALA A 45 -4.01 4.02 -3.38
N GLU A 46 -4.80 4.50 -4.35
CA GLU A 46 -5.62 5.71 -4.20
C GLU A 46 -6.74 5.53 -3.16
N ALA A 47 -7.45 4.40 -3.19
CA ALA A 47 -8.49 4.10 -2.21
C ALA A 47 -7.90 3.98 -0.79
N MET A 48 -6.73 3.35 -0.67
CA MET A 48 -5.94 3.32 0.56
C MET A 48 -5.58 4.74 1.04
N GLY A 49 -5.09 5.60 0.15
CA GLY A 49 -4.75 7.00 0.48
C GLY A 49 -5.96 7.81 0.94
N ASN A 50 -7.11 7.64 0.29
CA ASN A 50 -8.37 8.27 0.69
C ASN A 50 -8.86 7.79 2.06
N TYR A 51 -8.71 6.50 2.34
CA TYR A 51 -8.98 5.96 3.66
C TYR A 51 -8.08 6.60 4.73
N MET A 52 -6.77 6.69 4.49
CA MET A 52 -5.83 7.31 5.44
C MET A 52 -6.15 8.79 5.69
N ARG A 53 -6.53 9.53 4.64
CA ARG A 53 -6.96 10.93 4.77
C ARG A 53 -8.20 11.05 5.66
N SER A 54 -9.22 10.23 5.39
CA SER A 54 -10.45 10.18 6.19
C SER A 54 -10.17 9.85 7.65
N ALA A 55 -9.37 8.80 7.91
CA ALA A 55 -8.99 8.36 9.24
C ALA A 55 -8.19 9.41 10.04
N LYS A 56 -7.57 10.38 9.35
CA LYS A 56 -6.78 11.46 9.96
C LYS A 56 -7.43 12.84 9.89
N GLY A 57 -8.64 12.94 9.36
CA GLY A 57 -9.33 14.22 9.18
C GLY A 57 -8.59 15.16 8.24
N VAL A 58 -7.88 14.63 7.23
CA VAL A 58 -7.16 15.42 6.22
C VAL A 58 -8.11 15.77 5.09
N ASP A 59 -8.55 17.01 5.04
CA ASP A 59 -9.49 17.56 4.05
C ASP A 59 -8.80 18.35 2.92
N SER A 60 -7.55 18.78 3.15
CA SER A 60 -6.79 19.64 2.24
C SER A 60 -5.45 19.03 1.84
N TYR A 61 -5.01 19.34 0.61
CA TYR A 61 -3.67 18.99 0.10
C TYR A 61 -2.54 19.77 0.79
N GLU A 62 -2.86 20.90 1.43
CA GLU A 62 -1.91 21.72 2.19
C GLU A 62 -1.69 21.20 3.62
N HIS A 63 -2.45 20.19 4.04
CA HIS A 63 -2.29 19.60 5.36
C HIS A 63 -0.91 18.96 5.49
N TYR A 64 -0.21 19.15 6.62
CA TYR A 64 1.17 18.67 6.82
C TYR A 64 1.31 17.13 6.64
N LEU A 65 0.22 16.39 6.87
CA LEU A 65 0.14 14.93 6.64
C LEU A 65 -0.12 14.55 5.17
N ALA A 66 -0.64 15.45 4.34
CA ALA A 66 -1.07 15.15 2.98
C ALA A 66 0.10 14.69 2.10
N GLN A 67 1.27 15.32 2.25
CA GLN A 67 2.47 14.93 1.52
C GLN A 67 2.91 13.52 1.93
N ARG A 68 2.93 13.21 3.22
CA ARG A 68 3.28 11.86 3.68
C ARG A 68 2.32 10.80 3.14
N ILE A 69 1.01 11.07 3.16
CA ILE A 69 0.02 10.13 2.63
C ILE A 69 0.28 9.90 1.14
N ARG A 70 0.58 10.96 0.37
CA ARG A 70 0.95 10.85 -1.04
C ARG A 70 2.19 9.96 -1.24
N ASP A 71 3.21 10.10 -0.39
CA ASP A 71 4.41 9.26 -0.46
C ASP A 71 4.10 7.78 -0.19
N LEU A 72 3.21 7.50 0.78
CA LEU A 72 2.77 6.13 1.09
C LEU A 72 1.94 5.53 -0.06
N VAL A 73 1.11 6.33 -0.73
CA VAL A 73 0.39 5.92 -1.94
C VAL A 73 1.38 5.55 -3.05
N GLY A 74 2.39 6.38 -3.30
CA GLY A 74 3.44 6.10 -4.29
C GLY A 74 4.19 4.79 -3.99
N LYS A 75 4.55 4.57 -2.72
CA LYS A 75 5.18 3.31 -2.27
C LYS A 75 4.28 2.10 -2.51
N ALA A 76 2.97 2.22 -2.25
CA ALA A 76 2.02 1.13 -2.47
C ALA A 76 1.85 0.79 -3.96
N TRP A 77 1.84 1.79 -4.84
CA TRP A 77 1.86 1.57 -6.29
C TRP A 77 3.10 0.80 -6.72
N ALA A 78 4.28 1.26 -6.32
CA ALA A 78 5.54 0.62 -6.69
C ALA A 78 5.60 -0.86 -6.24
N VAL A 79 5.12 -1.17 -5.04
CA VAL A 79 5.05 -2.58 -4.56
C VAL A 79 4.10 -3.40 -5.42
N ARG A 80 2.92 -2.87 -5.74
CA ARG A 80 1.94 -3.58 -6.58
C ARG A 80 2.49 -3.86 -7.98
N GLU A 81 3.07 -2.85 -8.63
CA GLU A 81 3.64 -2.98 -9.97
C GLU A 81 4.78 -4.00 -9.98
N TYR A 82 5.63 -4.00 -8.95
CA TYR A 82 6.68 -4.99 -8.79
C TYR A 82 6.10 -6.42 -8.67
N LEU A 83 5.09 -6.63 -7.84
CA LEU A 83 4.46 -7.95 -7.67
C LEU A 83 3.79 -8.43 -8.96
N GLN A 84 3.16 -7.53 -9.72
CA GLN A 84 2.57 -7.84 -11.01
C GLN A 84 3.65 -8.30 -12.01
N ALA A 85 4.73 -7.53 -12.15
CA ALA A 85 5.83 -7.87 -13.06
C ALA A 85 6.53 -9.20 -12.70
N VAL A 86 6.72 -9.48 -11.41
CA VAL A 86 7.32 -10.75 -10.94
C VAL A 86 6.39 -11.93 -11.21
N ASN A 87 5.09 -11.77 -10.95
CA ASN A 87 4.10 -12.83 -11.20
C ASN A 87 3.94 -13.12 -12.70
N GLU A 88 4.00 -12.09 -13.55
CA GLU A 88 4.02 -12.26 -15.00
C GLU A 88 5.28 -13.02 -15.45
N THR A 89 6.45 -12.71 -14.89
CA THR A 89 7.71 -13.38 -15.25
C THR A 89 7.73 -14.85 -14.78
N SER A 90 7.16 -15.16 -13.62
CA SER A 90 7.01 -16.54 -13.13
C SER A 90 6.05 -17.38 -13.98
N ALA A 91 5.13 -16.76 -14.73
CA ALA A 91 4.24 -17.44 -15.66
C ALA A 91 4.92 -17.81 -17.00
N TYR A 92 6.18 -17.37 -17.19
CA TYR A 92 7.03 -17.68 -18.34
C TYR A 92 8.16 -18.67 -17.97
N GLU A 93 7.91 -19.64 -17.07
CA GLU A 93 8.79 -20.82 -17.01
C GLU A 93 8.58 -21.66 -18.29
N ASP A 94 9.63 -21.69 -19.10
CA ASP A 94 9.74 -22.26 -20.44
C ASP A 94 9.35 -23.75 -20.50
N PRO A 95 8.33 -24.15 -21.31
CA PRO A 95 7.98 -25.55 -21.49
C PRO A 95 9.06 -26.41 -22.18
N ASP A 96 10.14 -25.80 -22.72
CA ASP A 96 11.18 -26.52 -23.45
C ASP A 96 12.45 -26.84 -22.64
N VAL A 97 12.51 -26.54 -21.33
CA VAL A 97 13.60 -27.03 -20.48
C VAL A 97 13.19 -28.34 -19.80
N GLN A 98 13.35 -29.44 -20.53
CA GLN A 98 13.40 -30.79 -19.95
C GLN A 98 14.76 -30.98 -19.26
N VAL A 99 14.74 -31.24 -17.96
CA VAL A 99 15.90 -31.69 -17.17
C VAL A 99 16.21 -33.15 -17.46
#